data_AF-A0A1G1NGZ7-F1
#
_entry.id   AF-A0A1G1NGZ7-F1
#
_cell.length_a   1.000
_cell.length_b   1.000
_cell.length_c   1.000
_cell.angle_alpha   90.00
_cell.angle_beta   90.00
_cell.angle_gamma   90.00
#
_symmetry.space_group_name_H-M   'P 1'
#
loop_
_entity.id
_entity.type
_entity.pdbx_description
1 polymer ?
#
loop_
_entity_poly.entity_id
_entity_poly.type
_entity_poly.pdbx_seq_one_letter_code
_entity_poly.pdbx_strand_id
1 'polypeptide(L)'
;MNTVGRLRRDHAILRAKLDVLEAALRMGPEVWYVLREVCFTLARQLRDHIKREEELVAACRQTMISPPAGKAGGGMNPKILAEIVVEHQDEPEQLRTITRLFLLQPDHSLERLRPALQETIRRLRLHMSKEESELFPVLERTLAETLGSAAREPGRALLFDETTTVNRVVRDFPGVQPVFERLFINVPVEGCSCLDEVAWRHGMEARELLALLEQAVDACECRRQEPVPQVEAAGTGASR
;
A
#
# COMPACT_ATOMS: atom_id res chain seq x y z
N MET A 1 9.17 7.37 -2.00
CA MET A 1 7.88 7.72 -2.66
C MET A 1 7.10 8.62 -1.71
N ASN A 2 6.42 9.66 -2.19
CA ASN A 2 5.56 10.50 -1.33
C ASN A 2 4.18 9.84 -1.11
N THR A 3 3.41 10.32 -0.14
CA THR A 3 2.12 9.72 0.24
C THR A 3 1.09 9.73 -0.90
N VAL A 4 1.01 10.80 -1.70
CA VAL A 4 0.10 10.84 -2.87
C VAL A 4 0.57 9.91 -3.99
N GLY A 5 1.88 9.71 -4.15
CA GLY A 5 2.45 8.72 -5.07
C GLY A 5 2.06 7.29 -4.69
N ARG A 6 1.88 7.01 -3.39
CA ARG A 6 1.36 5.73 -2.89
C ARG A 6 -0.09 5.52 -3.33
N LEU A 7 -0.96 6.52 -3.15
CA LEU A 7 -2.36 6.44 -3.57
C LEU A 7 -2.51 6.23 -5.09
N ARG A 8 -1.70 6.89 -5.92
CA ARG A 8 -1.69 6.63 -7.37
C ARG A 8 -1.29 5.21 -7.73
N ARG A 9 -0.38 4.60 -6.95
CA ARG A 9 -0.03 3.20 -7.15
C ARG A 9 -1.17 2.28 -6.73
N ASP A 10 -1.85 2.59 -5.63
CA ASP A 10 -3.05 1.86 -5.21
C ASP A 10 -4.09 1.89 -6.36
N HIS A 11 -4.34 3.05 -6.97
CA HIS A 11 -5.23 3.18 -8.14
C HIS A 11 -4.79 2.31 -9.33
N ALA A 12 -3.49 2.27 -9.66
CA ALA A 12 -2.99 1.43 -10.74
C ALA A 12 -3.27 -0.05 -10.48
N ILE A 13 -3.10 -0.51 -9.23
CA ILE A 13 -3.36 -1.89 -8.82
C ILE A 13 -4.86 -2.20 -8.82
N LEU A 14 -5.69 -1.27 -8.34
CA LEU A 14 -7.14 -1.38 -8.35
C LEU A 14 -7.66 -1.46 -9.80
N ARG A 15 -7.21 -0.57 -10.69
CA ARG A 15 -7.57 -0.61 -12.12
C ARG A 15 -7.21 -1.94 -12.78
N ALA A 16 -6.01 -2.47 -12.54
CA ALA A 16 -5.62 -3.77 -13.08
C ALA A 16 -6.56 -4.90 -12.62
N LYS A 17 -7.06 -4.86 -11.38
CA LYS A 17 -8.05 -5.83 -10.87
C LYS A 17 -9.43 -5.64 -11.47
N LEU A 18 -9.85 -4.39 -11.70
CA LEU A 18 -11.08 -4.08 -12.42
C LEU A 18 -11.03 -4.60 -13.86
N ASP A 19 -9.87 -4.51 -14.53
CA ASP A 19 -9.67 -5.07 -15.87
C ASP A 19 -9.81 -6.59 -15.89
N VAL A 20 -9.23 -7.28 -14.89
CA VAL A 20 -9.40 -8.74 -14.71
C VAL A 20 -10.86 -9.09 -14.46
N LEU A 21 -11.55 -8.34 -13.59
CA LEU A 21 -12.96 -8.56 -13.28
C LEU A 21 -13.83 -8.37 -14.52
N GLU A 22 -13.58 -7.31 -15.29
CA GLU A 22 -14.31 -7.03 -16.53
C GLU A 22 -14.07 -8.09 -17.60
N ALA A 23 -12.83 -8.58 -17.74
CA ALA A 23 -12.50 -9.68 -18.64
C ALA A 23 -13.21 -10.98 -18.23
N ALA A 24 -13.14 -11.33 -16.94
CA ALA A 24 -13.79 -12.52 -16.40
C ALA A 24 -15.31 -12.47 -16.56
N LEU A 25 -15.95 -11.29 -16.43
CA LEU A 25 -17.38 -11.15 -16.69
C LEU A 25 -17.75 -11.60 -18.11
N ARG A 26 -16.90 -11.39 -19.12
CA ARG A 26 -17.20 -11.78 -20.52
C ARG A 26 -17.07 -13.30 -20.75
N MET A 27 -16.57 -14.05 -19.78
CA MET A 27 -16.39 -15.49 -19.86
C MET A 27 -17.66 -16.25 -19.45
N GLY A 28 -17.64 -17.58 -19.65
CA GLY A 28 -18.71 -18.48 -19.25
C GLY A 28 -18.80 -18.67 -17.72
N PRO A 29 -19.75 -19.48 -17.24
CA PRO A 29 -20.05 -19.65 -15.80
C PRO A 29 -18.88 -20.22 -14.97
N GLU A 30 -17.92 -20.88 -15.61
CA GLU A 30 -16.72 -21.47 -14.99
C GLU A 30 -15.89 -20.46 -14.17
N VAL A 31 -16.00 -19.16 -14.47
CA VAL A 31 -15.25 -18.11 -13.77
C VAL A 31 -15.88 -17.66 -12.45
N TRP A 32 -16.98 -18.27 -12.01
CA TRP A 32 -17.70 -17.87 -10.79
C TRP A 32 -16.77 -17.69 -9.59
N TYR A 33 -15.95 -18.70 -9.31
CA TYR A 33 -15.01 -18.66 -8.19
C TYR A 33 -13.94 -17.60 -8.37
N VAL A 34 -13.43 -17.41 -9.59
CA VAL A 34 -12.46 -16.34 -9.89
C VAL A 34 -13.07 -14.97 -9.64
N LEU A 35 -14.29 -14.72 -10.12
CA LEU A 35 -15.00 -13.47 -9.92
C LEU A 35 -15.25 -13.21 -8.43
N ARG A 36 -15.66 -14.23 -7.67
CA ARG A 36 -15.87 -14.14 -6.22
C ARG A 36 -14.58 -13.76 -5.49
N GLU A 37 -13.47 -14.45 -5.76
CA GLU A 37 -12.19 -14.20 -5.09
C GLU A 37 -11.62 -12.83 -5.47
N VAL A 38 -11.73 -12.42 -6.73
CA VAL A 38 -11.31 -11.08 -7.19
C VAL A 38 -12.16 -10.00 -6.52
N CYS A 39 -13.48 -10.17 -6.42
CA CYS A 39 -14.37 -9.22 -5.73
C CYS A 39 -14.04 -9.12 -4.24
N PHE A 40 -13.80 -10.25 -3.57
CA PHE A 40 -13.42 -10.27 -2.16
C PHE A 40 -12.09 -9.54 -1.92
N THR A 41 -11.09 -9.82 -2.75
CA THR A 41 -9.78 -9.15 -2.69
C THR A 41 -9.90 -7.65 -2.94
N LEU A 42 -10.68 -7.27 -3.96
CA LEU A 42 -10.92 -5.87 -4.32
C LEU A 42 -11.61 -5.12 -3.18
N ALA A 43 -12.61 -5.71 -2.53
CA ALA A 43 -13.32 -5.09 -1.41
C ALA A 43 -12.42 -4.84 -0.18
N ARG A 44 -11.44 -5.71 0.06
CA ARG A 44 -10.42 -5.50 1.09
C ARG A 44 -9.50 -4.34 0.70
N GLN A 45 -8.93 -4.39 -0.50
CA GLN A 45 -8.00 -3.36 -0.97
C GLN A 45 -8.65 -1.98 -1.07
N LEU A 46 -9.91 -1.89 -1.49
CA LEU A 46 -10.61 -0.60 -1.49
C LEU A 46 -10.74 0.00 -0.09
N ARG A 47 -11.03 -0.83 0.91
CA ARG A 47 -11.15 -0.37 2.30
C ARG A 47 -9.82 0.16 2.83
N ASP A 48 -8.74 -0.58 2.57
CA ASP A 48 -7.41 -0.18 3.03
C ASP A 48 -6.97 1.12 2.31
N HIS A 49 -7.49 1.37 1.10
CA HIS A 49 -7.12 2.52 0.27
C HIS A 49 -7.82 3.76 0.80
N ILE A 50 -9.14 3.65 0.99
CA ILE A 50 -9.96 4.70 1.61
C ILE A 50 -9.40 5.08 2.98
N LYS A 51 -8.99 4.09 3.79
CA LYS A 51 -8.35 4.38 5.08
C LYS A 51 -7.07 5.20 4.93
N ARG A 52 -6.20 4.89 3.96
CA ARG A 52 -4.99 5.68 3.68
C ARG A 52 -5.33 7.08 3.19
N GLU A 53 -6.38 7.23 2.39
CA GLU A 53 -6.88 8.53 1.95
C GLU A 53 -7.40 9.36 3.12
N GLU A 54 -8.22 8.77 3.99
CA GLU A 54 -8.75 9.40 5.20
C GLU A 54 -7.63 9.85 6.13
N GLU A 55 -6.62 9.00 6.36
CA GLU A 55 -5.43 9.33 7.16
C GLU A 55 -4.67 10.52 6.56
N LEU A 56 -4.51 10.56 5.24
CA LEU A 56 -3.81 11.64 4.56
C LEU A 56 -4.60 12.95 4.60
N VAL A 57 -5.91 12.89 4.36
CA VAL A 57 -6.83 14.03 4.49
C VAL A 57 -6.82 14.57 5.92
N ALA A 58 -6.86 13.69 6.91
CA ALA A 58 -6.81 14.08 8.32
C ALA A 58 -5.50 14.79 8.67
N ALA A 59 -4.36 14.28 8.18
CA ALA A 59 -3.06 14.94 8.36
C ALA A 59 -3.05 16.35 7.73
N CYS A 60 -3.57 16.49 6.51
CA CYS A 60 -3.70 17.78 5.82
C CYS A 60 -4.63 18.76 6.59
N ARG A 61 -5.74 18.28 7.17
CA ARG A 61 -6.63 19.11 8.00
C ARG A 61 -5.94 19.60 9.27
N GLN A 62 -5.19 18.73 9.96
CA GLN A 62 -4.47 19.10 11.18
C GLN A 62 -3.44 20.20 10.92
N THR A 63 -2.72 20.12 9.79
CA THR A 63 -1.72 21.13 9.41
C THR A 63 -2.33 22.50 9.06
N MET A 64 -3.62 22.55 8.69
CA MET A 64 -4.35 23.80 8.46
C MET A 64 -4.86 24.47 9.74
N ILE A 65 -5.24 23.67 10.75
CA ILE A 65 -5.74 24.16 12.03
C ILE A 65 -4.59 24.67 12.91
N SER A 66 -3.40 24.08 12.80
CA SER A 66 -2.20 24.48 13.54
C SER A 66 -1.01 24.60 12.59
N PRO A 67 -0.91 25.71 11.84
CA PRO A 67 0.21 25.91 10.92
C PRO A 67 1.53 25.99 11.70
N PRO A 68 2.64 25.44 11.17
CA PRO A 68 3.95 25.55 11.79
C PRO A 68 4.35 27.02 11.95
N ALA A 69 4.99 27.35 13.08
CA ALA A 69 5.33 28.70 13.47
C ALA A 69 6.09 29.46 12.35
N GLY A 70 5.53 30.60 11.92
CA GLY A 70 6.19 31.52 10.99
C GLY A 70 5.67 31.56 9.55
N LYS A 71 4.65 30.76 9.18
CA LYS A 71 3.97 30.89 7.88
C LYS A 71 2.52 31.31 8.07
N ALA A 72 2.19 32.52 7.61
CA ALA A 72 0.80 32.96 7.46
C ALA A 72 0.12 32.01 6.47
N GLY A 73 -0.98 31.38 6.89
CA GLY A 73 -1.68 30.35 6.14
C GLY A 73 -2.07 30.81 4.75
N GLY A 74 -1.40 30.25 3.73
CA GLY A 74 -1.92 30.16 2.37
C GLY A 74 -3.07 29.16 2.38
N GLY A 75 -4.20 29.58 2.97
CA GLY A 75 -5.30 28.71 3.34
C GLY A 75 -5.96 28.10 2.12
N MET A 76 -5.81 26.79 1.96
CA MET A 76 -6.75 26.00 1.19
C MET A 76 -8.16 26.21 1.78
N ASN A 77 -9.16 26.36 0.91
CA ASN A 77 -10.54 26.52 1.35
C ASN A 77 -11.01 25.21 2.02
N PRO A 78 -11.34 25.21 3.34
CA PRO A 78 -11.79 24.01 4.04
C PRO A 78 -13.07 23.40 3.46
N LYS A 79 -13.85 24.16 2.66
CA LYS A 79 -14.97 23.61 1.89
C LYS A 79 -14.53 22.62 0.81
N ILE A 80 -13.41 22.84 0.13
CA ILE A 80 -12.92 21.93 -0.93
C ILE A 80 -12.51 20.58 -0.32
N LEU A 81 -11.85 20.60 0.84
CA LEU A 81 -11.49 19.40 1.60
C LEU A 81 -12.69 18.71 2.27
N ALA A 82 -13.80 19.42 2.46
CA ALA A 82 -15.04 18.84 3.00
C ALA A 82 -15.90 18.24 1.88
N GLU A 83 -16.01 18.92 0.74
CA GLU A 83 -16.76 18.46 -0.44
C GLU A 83 -16.13 17.20 -1.05
N ILE A 84 -14.79 17.13 -1.14
CA ILE A 84 -14.11 15.96 -1.72
C ILE A 84 -14.19 14.71 -0.82
N VAL A 85 -14.25 14.87 0.51
CA VAL A 85 -14.29 13.76 1.49
C VAL A 85 -15.69 13.14 1.62
N VAL A 86 -16.73 13.87 1.21
CA VAL A 86 -18.13 13.41 1.33
C VAL A 86 -18.50 12.39 0.23
N GLU A 87 -17.73 12.28 -0.86
CA GLU A 87 -18.02 11.30 -1.93
C GLU A 87 -17.54 9.86 -1.61
N HIS A 88 -16.70 9.64 -0.60
CA HIS A 88 -16.03 8.34 -0.33
C HIS A 88 -16.83 7.23 0.36
N GLN A 89 -18.06 7.49 0.81
CA GLN A 89 -18.76 6.57 1.72
C GLN A 89 -19.60 5.48 1.02
N ASP A 90 -19.90 5.63 -0.28
CA ASP A 90 -20.87 4.77 -0.96
C ASP A 90 -20.23 3.53 -1.64
N GLU A 91 -18.97 3.62 -2.07
CA GLU A 91 -18.28 2.55 -2.82
C GLU A 91 -18.05 1.26 -2.00
N PRO A 92 -17.62 1.31 -0.71
CA PRO A 92 -17.44 0.12 0.11
C PRO A 92 -18.73 -0.65 0.35
N GLU A 93 -19.87 0.05 0.44
CA GLU A 93 -21.17 -0.55 0.70
C GLU A 93 -21.71 -1.28 -0.54
N GLN A 94 -21.44 -0.74 -1.73
CA GLN A 94 -21.74 -1.42 -2.99
C GLN A 94 -20.93 -2.72 -3.15
N LEU A 95 -19.63 -2.71 -2.84
CA LEU A 95 -18.81 -3.92 -2.90
C LEU A 95 -19.18 -4.96 -1.84
N ARG A 96 -19.60 -4.52 -0.64
CA ARG A 96 -20.19 -5.43 0.38
C ARG A 96 -21.49 -6.06 -0.12
N THR A 97 -22.34 -5.28 -0.79
CA THR A 97 -23.60 -5.77 -1.37
C THR A 97 -23.32 -6.81 -2.44
N ILE A 98 -22.37 -6.56 -3.35
CA ILE A 98 -21.94 -7.51 -4.38
C ILE A 98 -21.35 -8.78 -3.76
N THR A 99 -20.51 -8.64 -2.74
CA THR A 99 -19.92 -9.79 -2.02
C THR A 99 -21.00 -10.66 -1.36
N ARG A 100 -22.04 -10.03 -0.79
CA ARG A 100 -23.20 -10.75 -0.25
C ARG A 100 -23.98 -11.48 -1.35
N LEU A 101 -24.14 -10.86 -2.52
CA LEU A 101 -24.86 -11.49 -3.62
C LEU A 101 -24.15 -12.77 -4.13
N PHE A 102 -22.81 -12.83 -4.12
CA PHE A 102 -22.08 -14.08 -4.40
C PHE A 102 -22.37 -15.21 -3.40
N LEU A 103 -22.67 -14.89 -2.14
CA LEU A 103 -22.98 -15.89 -1.10
C LEU A 103 -24.42 -16.38 -1.14
N LEU A 104 -25.33 -15.59 -1.75
CA LEU A 104 -26.77 -15.84 -1.76
C LEU A 104 -27.26 -16.48 -3.07
N GLN A 105 -26.37 -16.78 -4.01
CA GLN A 105 -26.69 -17.34 -5.34
C GLN A 105 -26.34 -18.84 -5.40
N PRO A 106 -27.32 -19.74 -5.21
CA PRO A 106 -27.07 -21.19 -5.19
C PRO A 106 -26.83 -21.79 -6.58
N ASP A 107 -27.23 -21.09 -7.65
CA ASP A 107 -27.12 -21.53 -9.04
C ASP A 107 -25.81 -21.07 -9.71
N HIS A 108 -24.99 -20.28 -9.00
CA HIS A 108 -23.76 -19.70 -9.53
C HIS A 108 -23.98 -18.97 -10.88
N SER A 109 -25.16 -18.36 -11.06
CA SER A 109 -25.52 -17.64 -12.27
C SER A 109 -25.02 -16.20 -12.24
N LEU A 110 -24.23 -15.82 -13.26
CA LEU A 110 -23.72 -14.45 -13.37
C LEU A 110 -24.76 -13.46 -13.92
N GLU A 111 -25.91 -13.91 -14.41
CA GLU A 111 -26.87 -13.04 -15.09
C GLU A 111 -27.36 -11.88 -14.21
N ARG A 112 -27.62 -12.16 -12.93
CA ARG A 112 -28.10 -11.15 -11.98
C ARG A 112 -26.98 -10.29 -11.39
N LEU A 113 -25.75 -10.82 -11.34
CA LEU A 113 -24.58 -10.11 -10.78
C LEU A 113 -23.93 -9.18 -11.79
N ARG A 114 -23.95 -9.56 -13.07
CA ARG A 114 -23.24 -8.88 -14.16
C ARG A 114 -23.59 -7.39 -14.28
N PRO A 115 -24.86 -6.95 -14.28
CA PRO A 115 -25.19 -5.53 -14.35
C PRO A 115 -24.64 -4.75 -13.15
N ALA A 116 -24.76 -5.30 -11.94
CA ALA A 116 -24.27 -4.67 -10.72
C ALA A 116 -22.74 -4.55 -10.71
N LEU A 117 -22.03 -5.62 -11.10
CA LEU A 117 -20.57 -5.62 -11.20
C LEU A 117 -20.07 -4.63 -12.26
N GLN A 118 -20.72 -4.56 -13.43
CA GLN A 118 -20.37 -3.61 -14.49
C GLN A 118 -20.53 -2.16 -14.02
N GLU A 119 -21.63 -1.85 -13.33
CA GLU A 119 -21.84 -0.50 -12.80
C GLU A 119 -20.83 -0.15 -11.72
N THR A 120 -20.50 -1.08 -10.82
CA THR A 120 -19.45 -0.85 -9.80
C THR A 120 -18.08 -0.64 -10.44
N ILE A 121 -17.68 -1.45 -11.45
CA ILE A 121 -16.44 -1.23 -12.19
C ILE A 121 -16.40 0.19 -12.78
N ARG A 122 -17.49 0.61 -13.42
CA ARG A 122 -17.60 1.94 -14.04
C ARG A 122 -17.47 3.06 -13.00
N ARG A 123 -18.18 2.95 -11.87
CA ARG A 123 -18.14 3.94 -10.78
C ARG A 123 -16.75 4.06 -10.16
N LEU A 124 -16.11 2.94 -9.83
CA LEU A 124 -14.76 2.92 -9.26
C LEU A 124 -13.74 3.56 -10.20
N ARG A 125 -13.81 3.28 -11.50
CA ARG A 125 -12.92 3.94 -12.48
C ARG A 125 -13.16 5.45 -12.54
N LEU A 126 -14.42 5.89 -12.52
CA LEU A 126 -14.75 7.31 -12.53
C LEU A 126 -14.24 8.00 -11.27
N HIS A 127 -14.44 7.39 -10.11
CA HIS A 127 -14.02 7.91 -8.82
C HIS A 127 -12.49 8.07 -8.74
N MET A 128 -11.72 7.01 -9.02
CA MET A 128 -10.25 7.09 -9.06
C MET A 128 -9.74 8.15 -10.04
N SER A 129 -10.46 8.36 -11.16
CA SER A 129 -10.10 9.39 -12.14
C SER A 129 -10.37 10.80 -11.63
N LYS A 130 -11.52 11.02 -10.97
CA LYS A 130 -11.85 12.29 -10.30
C LYS A 130 -10.80 12.62 -9.25
N GLU A 131 -10.47 11.68 -8.37
CA GLU A 131 -9.47 11.87 -7.32
C GLU A 131 -8.11 12.27 -7.89
N GLU A 132 -7.65 11.57 -8.94
CA GLU A 132 -6.39 11.89 -9.60
C GLU A 132 -6.38 13.27 -10.25
N SER A 133 -7.52 13.71 -10.81
CA SER A 133 -7.62 15.01 -11.48
C SER A 133 -7.91 16.18 -10.55
N GLU A 134 -8.59 15.95 -9.42
CA GLU A 134 -9.12 16.99 -8.55
C GLU A 134 -8.48 16.97 -7.16
N LEU A 135 -8.45 15.80 -6.50
CA LEU A 135 -7.98 15.66 -5.11
C LEU A 135 -6.45 15.61 -5.00
N PHE A 136 -5.80 14.75 -5.79
CA PHE A 136 -4.37 14.51 -5.66
C PHE A 136 -3.51 15.75 -5.90
N PRO A 137 -3.80 16.62 -6.91
CA PRO A 137 -3.05 17.86 -7.09
C PRO A 137 -3.18 18.83 -5.90
N VAL A 138 -4.30 18.77 -5.20
CA VAL A 138 -4.59 19.60 -4.02
C VAL A 138 -3.82 19.07 -2.81
N LEU A 139 -3.83 17.75 -2.59
CA LEU A 139 -3.04 17.11 -1.54
C LEU A 139 -1.54 17.33 -1.75
N GLU A 140 -1.04 17.21 -2.99
CA GLU A 140 0.37 17.43 -3.29
C GLU A 140 0.85 18.85 -2.97
N ARG A 141 0.05 19.86 -3.32
CA ARG A 141 0.35 21.26 -2.97
C ARG A 141 0.40 21.45 -1.47
N THR A 142 -0.61 20.94 -0.76
CA THR A 142 -0.70 21.04 0.71
C THR A 142 0.50 20.39 1.40
N LEU A 143 0.89 19.20 0.94
CA LEU A 143 2.03 18.47 1.49
C LEU A 143 3.36 19.16 1.16
N ALA A 144 3.54 19.69 -0.05
CA ALA A 144 4.76 20.40 -0.44
C ALA A 144 4.98 21.66 0.42
N GLU A 145 3.90 22.40 0.72
CA GLU A 145 3.94 23.59 1.58
C GLU A 145 4.30 23.25 3.04
N THR A 146 3.86 22.08 3.50
CA THR A 146 4.07 21.57 4.87
C THR A 146 5.45 20.93 5.07
N LEU A 147 5.88 20.08 4.12
CA LEU A 147 7.13 19.31 4.20
C LEU A 147 8.39 20.17 4.01
N GLY A 148 8.27 21.39 3.48
CA GLY A 148 9.34 22.38 3.50
C GLY A 148 9.77 22.81 4.91
N SER A 149 9.13 22.31 5.98
CA SER A 149 9.36 22.75 7.36
C SER A 149 9.61 21.63 8.38
N ALA A 150 9.64 20.35 7.97
CA ALA A 150 9.81 19.23 8.90
C ALA A 150 11.20 18.58 8.74
N ALA A 151 12.18 19.05 9.53
CA ALA A 151 13.37 18.27 9.80
C ALA A 151 12.94 16.96 10.47
N ARG A 152 13.30 15.82 9.85
CA ARG A 152 13.01 14.48 10.39
C ARG A 152 13.64 14.35 11.79
N GLU A 153 12.82 14.07 12.80
CA GLU A 153 13.34 13.57 14.07
C GLU A 153 14.12 12.26 13.83
N PRO A 154 15.28 12.07 14.48
CA PRO A 154 16.05 10.84 14.37
C PRO A 154 15.39 9.74 15.21
N GLY A 155 14.35 9.12 14.65
CA GLY A 155 13.88 7.82 15.11
C GLY A 155 14.93 6.76 14.82
N ARG A 156 15.02 5.74 15.70
CA ARG A 156 15.84 4.53 15.58
C ARG A 156 15.96 4.11 14.11
N ALA A 157 17.18 3.94 13.61
CA ALA A 157 17.41 3.53 12.22
C ALA A 157 16.72 2.19 11.96
N LEU A 158 15.56 2.22 11.32
CA LEU A 158 14.87 1.04 10.82
C LEU A 158 15.79 0.35 9.81
N LEU A 159 15.87 -0.98 9.86
CA LEU A 159 16.71 -1.76 8.95
C LEU A 159 16.30 -1.58 7.49
N PHE A 160 15.00 -1.38 7.27
CA PHE A 160 14.38 -1.07 6.00
C PHE A 160 13.05 -0.34 6.27
N ASP A 161 12.60 0.47 5.31
CA ASP A 161 11.31 1.16 5.34
C ASP A 161 10.36 0.66 4.23
N GLU A 162 9.12 1.16 4.23
CA GLU A 162 8.06 0.85 3.26
C GLU A 162 8.50 0.98 1.78
N THR A 163 9.47 1.84 1.49
CA THR A 163 9.96 2.14 0.14
C THR A 163 11.11 1.23 -0.30
N THR A 164 11.62 0.40 0.62
CA THR A 164 12.72 -0.52 0.34
C THR A 164 12.26 -1.57 -0.68
N THR A 165 13.09 -1.83 -1.68
CA THR A 165 12.80 -2.86 -2.70
C THR A 165 12.93 -4.26 -2.09
N VAL A 166 12.03 -5.17 -2.44
CA VAL A 166 12.03 -6.55 -1.93
C VAL A 166 13.36 -7.26 -2.23
N ASN A 167 13.90 -7.09 -3.44
CA ASN A 167 15.17 -7.67 -3.86
C ASN A 167 16.33 -7.22 -2.98
N ARG A 168 16.33 -5.95 -2.55
CA ARG A 168 17.32 -5.43 -1.61
C ARG A 168 17.19 -6.10 -0.24
N VAL A 169 15.97 -6.25 0.27
CA VAL A 169 15.73 -6.89 1.57
C VAL A 169 16.18 -8.35 1.56
N VAL A 170 15.80 -9.12 0.54
CA VAL A 170 16.20 -10.53 0.40
C VAL A 170 17.71 -10.68 0.24
N ARG A 171 18.36 -9.79 -0.54
CA ARG A 171 19.81 -9.83 -0.72
C ARG A 171 20.57 -9.47 0.56
N ASP A 172 20.15 -8.41 1.23
CA ASP A 172 20.86 -7.87 2.40
C ASP A 172 20.52 -8.69 3.67
N PHE A 173 19.36 -9.36 3.70
CA PHE A 173 18.86 -10.16 4.82
C PHE A 173 18.23 -11.48 4.34
N PRO A 174 19.01 -12.47 3.87
CA PRO A 174 18.46 -13.72 3.34
C PRO A 174 17.59 -14.50 4.34
N GLY A 175 17.79 -14.30 5.65
CA GLY A 175 16.96 -14.88 6.71
C GLY A 175 15.49 -14.47 6.70
N VAL A 176 15.11 -13.44 5.92
CA VAL A 176 13.71 -13.04 5.77
C VAL A 176 12.95 -13.81 4.68
N GLN A 177 13.65 -14.59 3.85
CA GLN A 177 13.05 -15.41 2.79
C GLN A 177 11.87 -16.26 3.28
N PRO A 178 11.93 -16.95 4.45
CA PRO A 178 10.82 -17.74 4.95
C PRO A 178 9.56 -16.92 5.28
N VAL A 179 9.69 -15.62 5.57
CA VAL A 179 8.54 -14.74 5.79
C VAL A 179 7.77 -14.57 4.49
N PHE A 180 8.47 -14.29 3.38
CA PHE A 180 7.85 -14.17 2.07
C PHE A 180 7.21 -15.48 1.62
N GLU A 181 7.89 -16.61 1.82
CA GLU A 181 7.35 -17.94 1.47
C GLU A 181 6.10 -18.29 2.26
N ARG A 182 6.07 -18.01 3.57
CA ARG A 182 4.88 -18.22 4.42
C ARG A 182 3.68 -17.37 4.02
N LEU A 183 3.96 -16.19 3.47
CA LEU A 183 2.95 -15.29 2.94
C LEU A 183 2.58 -15.61 1.49
N PHE A 184 3.14 -16.68 0.91
CA PHE A 184 2.97 -17.08 -0.49
C PHE A 184 3.40 -15.98 -1.47
N ILE A 185 4.37 -15.15 -1.07
CA ILE A 185 4.91 -14.05 -1.86
C ILE A 185 6.05 -14.59 -2.72
N ASN A 186 5.88 -14.56 -4.04
CA ASN A 186 6.91 -15.01 -4.98
C ASN A 186 7.76 -13.82 -5.45
N VAL A 187 8.79 -13.50 -4.68
CA VAL A 187 9.65 -12.31 -4.88
C VAL A 187 10.20 -12.19 -6.32
N PRO A 188 10.75 -13.25 -6.95
CA PRO A 188 11.24 -13.18 -8.33
C PRO A 188 10.17 -12.87 -9.39
N VAL A 189 8.90 -13.23 -9.14
CA VAL A 189 7.83 -13.21 -10.15
C VAL A 189 6.89 -12.02 -9.99
N GLU A 190 6.72 -11.50 -8.78
CA GLU A 190 5.68 -10.50 -8.52
C GLU A 190 5.96 -9.11 -9.11
N GLY A 191 7.21 -8.77 -9.39
CA GLY A 191 7.55 -7.48 -10.00
C GLY A 191 7.21 -6.26 -9.13
N CYS A 192 7.04 -6.44 -7.82
CA CYS A 192 6.76 -5.36 -6.88
C CYS A 192 7.98 -4.44 -6.71
N SER A 193 7.74 -3.13 -6.73
CA SER A 193 8.79 -2.12 -6.62
C SER A 193 9.27 -1.88 -5.19
N CYS A 194 8.42 -2.11 -4.17
CA CYS A 194 8.77 -1.92 -2.76
C CYS A 194 7.95 -2.81 -1.81
N LEU A 195 8.36 -2.84 -0.53
CA LEU A 195 7.68 -3.59 0.53
C LEU A 195 6.22 -3.16 0.74
N ASP A 196 5.92 -1.87 0.66
CA ASP A 196 4.52 -1.42 0.73
C ASP A 196 3.65 -1.99 -0.39
N GLU A 197 4.17 -2.05 -1.61
CA GLU A 197 3.44 -2.63 -2.74
C GLU A 197 3.19 -4.13 -2.53
N VAL A 198 4.17 -4.85 -2.00
CA VAL A 198 3.98 -6.26 -1.62
C VAL A 198 2.90 -6.38 -0.56
N ALA A 199 3.02 -5.64 0.54
CA ALA A 199 2.05 -5.66 1.62
C ALA A 199 0.64 -5.43 1.08
N TRP A 200 0.50 -4.41 0.23
CA TRP A 200 -0.74 -4.04 -0.42
C TRP A 200 -1.33 -5.14 -1.32
N ARG A 201 -0.53 -5.75 -2.18
CA ARG A 201 -0.99 -6.82 -3.10
C ARG A 201 -1.50 -8.04 -2.34
N HIS A 202 -0.90 -8.31 -1.18
CA HIS A 202 -1.27 -9.39 -0.28
C HIS A 202 -2.30 -8.97 0.78
N GLY A 203 -2.74 -7.71 0.74
CA GLY A 203 -3.74 -7.07 1.59
C GLY A 203 -3.41 -7.12 3.07
N MET A 204 -2.18 -6.75 3.37
CA MET A 204 -1.66 -6.46 4.69
C MET A 204 -1.16 -5.02 4.73
N GLU A 205 -1.08 -4.46 5.93
CA GLU A 205 -0.50 -3.13 6.10
C GLU A 205 1.04 -3.21 6.02
N ALA A 206 1.67 -2.20 5.43
CA ALA A 206 3.14 -2.19 5.28
C ALA A 206 3.86 -2.34 6.63
N ARG A 207 3.33 -1.72 7.69
CA ARG A 207 3.83 -1.85 9.08
C ARG A 207 3.82 -3.30 9.59
N GLU A 208 2.84 -4.10 9.18
CA GLU A 208 2.72 -5.50 9.60
C GLU A 208 3.79 -6.33 8.91
N LEU A 209 3.99 -6.12 7.60
CA LEU A 209 5.07 -6.76 6.86
C LEU A 209 6.44 -6.37 7.43
N LEU A 210 6.67 -5.08 7.68
CA LEU A 210 7.92 -4.59 8.27
C LEU A 210 8.20 -5.26 9.62
N ALA A 211 7.20 -5.33 10.50
CA ALA A 211 7.35 -5.98 11.80
C ALA A 211 7.69 -7.48 11.68
N LEU A 212 7.08 -8.20 10.72
CA LEU A 212 7.39 -9.61 10.47
C LEU A 212 8.82 -9.80 9.93
N LEU A 213 9.26 -8.92 9.04
CA LEU A 213 10.62 -8.95 8.50
C LEU A 213 11.65 -8.61 9.56
N GLU A 214 11.41 -7.59 10.39
CA GLU A 214 12.28 -7.24 11.52
C GLU A 214 12.40 -8.39 12.52
N GLN A 215 11.29 -9.03 12.88
CA GLN A 215 11.31 -10.22 13.74
C GLN A 215 12.13 -11.36 13.13
N ALA A 216 12.05 -11.57 11.82
CA ALA A 216 12.83 -12.59 11.14
C ALA A 216 14.33 -12.25 11.10
N VAL A 217 14.68 -10.98 10.95
CA VAL A 217 16.08 -10.53 11.05
C VAL A 217 16.61 -10.72 12.47
N ASP A 218 15.82 -10.37 13.50
CA ASP A 218 16.23 -10.54 14.90
C ASP A 218 16.34 -12.01 15.31
N ALA A 219 15.52 -12.89 14.72
CA ALA A 219 15.56 -14.33 14.94
C ALA A 219 16.71 -15.03 14.18
N CYS A 220 17.18 -14.44 13.07
CA CYS A 220 18.28 -14.97 12.30
C CYS A 220 19.60 -14.41 12.87
N GLU A 221 20.53 -15.27 13.30
CA GLU A 221 21.83 -14.87 13.87
C GLU A 221 22.77 -14.13 12.90
N CYS A 222 22.28 -13.57 11.79
CA CYS A 222 23.03 -12.79 10.81
C CYS A 222 23.72 -11.53 11.39
N ARG A 223 23.39 -11.14 12.63
CA ARG A 223 24.05 -10.04 13.36
C ARG A 223 25.21 -10.47 14.28
N ARG A 224 25.52 -11.77 14.43
CA ARG A 224 26.55 -12.26 15.37
C ARG A 224 27.98 -12.36 14.80
N GLN A 225 28.27 -11.75 13.65
CA GLN A 225 29.66 -11.60 13.20
C GLN A 225 30.17 -10.19 13.49
N GLU A 226 30.50 -9.94 14.76
CA GLU A 226 31.51 -8.93 15.07
C GLU A 226 32.83 -9.35 14.39
N PRO A 227 33.56 -8.45 13.73
CA PRO A 227 34.87 -8.78 13.21
C PRO A 227 35.78 -9.14 14.39
N VAL A 228 36.24 -10.39 14.41
CA VAL A 228 37.30 -10.85 15.31
C VAL A 228 38.46 -9.86 15.19
N PRO A 229 38.92 -9.22 16.27
CA PRO A 229 40.08 -8.36 16.20
C PRO A 229 41.26 -9.23 15.76
N GLN A 230 41.86 -8.86 14.62
CA GLN A 230 43.11 -9.48 14.17
C GLN A 230 44.14 -9.23 15.27
N VAL A 231 44.47 -10.28 16.00
CA VAL A 231 45.65 -10.32 16.87
C VAL A 231 46.84 -10.25 15.93
N GLU A 232 47.48 -9.09 15.85
CA GLU A 232 48.77 -8.93 15.20
C GLU A 232 49.77 -9.87 15.89
N ALA A 233 50.13 -10.94 15.20
CA ALA A 233 51.26 -11.77 15.58
C ALA A 233 52.54 -10.95 15.37
N ALA A 234 52.99 -10.27 16.43
CA ALA A 234 54.33 -9.74 16.52
C ALA A 234 55.33 -10.91 16.52
N GLY A 235 56.04 -11.09 15.40
CA GLY A 235 57.02 -12.16 15.29
C GLY A 235 57.85 -12.09 14.02
N THR A 236 58.83 -11.18 13.98
CA THR A 236 60.19 -11.35 13.39
C THR A 236 60.86 -9.97 13.52
N GLY A 237 61.94 -9.77 14.28
CA GLY A 237 63.16 -10.56 14.28
C GLY A 237 64.21 -9.84 13.44
N ALA A 238 64.84 -8.79 13.98
CA ALA A 238 66.02 -8.17 13.38
C ALA A 238 66.96 -7.65 14.49
N SER A 239 68.04 -8.40 14.73
CA SER A 239 69.26 -7.88 15.33
C SER A 239 70.43 -8.69 14.79
N ARG A 240 71.16 -8.07 13.87
CA ARG A 240 72.61 -8.10 13.76
C ARG A 240 73.08 -6.67 13.60
#